data_AF-A0A2S9K9Z8-F1
#
_entry.id   AF-A0A2S9K9Z8-F1
#
_cell.length_a   1.000
_cell.length_b   1.000
_cell.length_c   1.000
_cell.angle_alpha   90.00
_cell.angle_beta   90.00
_cell.angle_gamma   90.00
#
_symmetry.space_group_name_H-M   'P 1'
#
loop_
_entity.id
_entity.type
_entity.pdbx_description
1 polymer ?
#
loop_
_entity_poly.entity_id
_entity_poly.type
_entity_poly.pdbx_seq_one_letter_code
_entity_poly.pdbx_strand_id
1 'polypeptide(L)' 'MRYVENEGALYRIAGPSNAFPNEVWSPGEKKFVPYEGDVPKPVSWGQDVPKEEAESFIQECGGQP' A
#
# COMPACT_ATOMS: atom_id res chain seq x y z
N MET A 1 -10.40 5.16 -3.09
CA MET A 1 -9.28 4.44 -2.47
C MET A 1 -8.03 4.81 -3.24
N ARG A 2 -7.00 5.28 -2.54
CA ARG A 2 -5.67 5.58 -3.11
C ARG A 2 -4.70 4.47 -2.71
N TYR A 3 -3.70 4.28 -3.54
CA TYR A 3 -2.60 3.37 -3.28
C TYR A 3 -1.34 4.18 -3.08
N VAL A 4 -0.57 3.85 -2.05
CA VAL A 4 0.71 4.50 -1.75
C VAL A 4 1.76 3.42 -1.66
N GLU A 5 2.80 3.54 -2.46
CA GLU A 5 3.97 2.66 -2.37
C GLU A 5 5.01 3.33 -1.47
N ASN A 6 5.55 2.56 -0.53
CA ASN A 6 6.67 2.97 0.30
C ASN A 6 7.55 1.79 0.64
N GLU A 7 8.86 1.92 0.39
CA GLU A 7 9.89 0.94 0.73
C GLU A 7 9.57 -0.49 0.23
N GLY A 8 8.92 -0.62 -0.92
CA GLY A 8 8.53 -1.92 -1.48
C GLY A 8 7.29 -2.53 -0.82
N ALA A 9 6.48 -1.73 -0.12
CA ALA A 9 5.19 -2.12 0.40
C ALA A 9 4.09 -1.21 -0.16
N LEU A 10 2.97 -1.82 -0.55
CA LEU A 10 1.84 -1.12 -1.15
C LEU A 10 0.73 -0.93 -0.12
N TYR A 11 0.34 0.29 0.16
CA TYR A 11 -0.65 0.64 1.17
C TYR A 11 -1.93 1.16 0.53
N ARG A 12 -3.09 0.81 1.13
CA ARG A 12 -4.40 1.32 0.74
C ARG A 12 -4.87 2.36 1.74
N ILE A 13 -5.23 3.52 1.22
CA ILE A 13 -5.77 4.63 2.01
C ILE A 13 -7.19 4.91 1.52
N ALA A 14 -8.15 4.76 2.42
CA ALA A 14 -9.55 5.13 2.20
C ALA A 14 -9.82 6.60 2.59
N GLY A 15 -8.98 7.15 3.48
CA GLY A 15 -9.10 8.52 3.97
C GLY A 15 -8.59 9.60 3.02
N PRO A 16 -8.76 10.88 3.39
CA PRO A 16 -8.30 12.02 2.60
C PRO A 16 -6.78 12.24 2.65
N SER A 17 -6.10 11.64 3.64
CA SER A 17 -4.67 11.86 3.92
C SER A 17 -3.90 10.56 3.92
N ASN A 18 -2.69 10.60 3.36
CA ASN A 18 -1.76 9.48 3.32
C ASN A 18 -1.21 9.14 4.72
N ALA A 19 -1.41 10.00 5.72
CA ALA A 19 -0.91 9.78 7.09
C ALA A 19 -1.49 8.54 7.78
N PHE A 20 -2.64 8.03 7.31
CA PHE A 20 -3.36 6.90 7.90
C PHE A 20 -3.70 5.85 6.85
N PRO A 21 -2.77 4.92 6.55
CA PRO A 21 -3.09 3.75 5.74
C PRO A 21 -4.04 2.82 6.49
N ASN A 22 -5.02 2.28 5.76
CA ASN A 22 -6.01 1.35 6.29
C ASN A 22 -5.52 -0.10 6.18
N GLU A 23 -4.94 -0.44 5.03
CA GLU A 23 -4.44 -1.78 4.74
C GLU A 23 -3.05 -1.68 4.09
N VAL A 24 -2.25 -2.74 4.23
CA VAL A 24 -0.95 -2.91 3.58
C VAL A 24 -0.91 -4.23 2.84
N TRP A 25 -0.33 -4.24 1.65
CA TRP A 25 -0.10 -5.43 0.86
C TRP A 25 0.99 -6.27 1.53
N SER A 26 0.63 -7.49 1.91
CA SER A 26 1.57 -8.49 2.41
C SER A 26 1.96 -9.40 1.24
N PRO A 27 3.20 -9.29 0.70
CA PRO A 27 3.64 -10.18 -0.36
C PRO A 27 3.72 -11.65 0.10
N GLY A 28 3.98 -11.88 1.40
CA GLY A 28 4.00 -13.23 1.98
C GLY A 28 2.62 -13.90 2.02
N GLU A 29 1.56 -13.13 2.30
CA GLU A 29 0.18 -13.64 2.31
C GLU A 29 -0.58 -13.40 1.00
N LYS A 30 0.04 -12.72 0.04
CA LYS A 30 -0.54 -12.30 -1.25
C LYS A 30 -1.91 -11.63 -1.09
N LYS A 31 -2.07 -10.83 -0.04
CA LYS A 31 -3.33 -10.13 0.28
C LYS A 31 -3.06 -8.81 1.00
N PHE A 32 -4.06 -7.94 0.99
CA PHE A 32 -4.07 -6.77 1.85
C PHE A 32 -4.45 -7.19 3.27
N VAL A 33 -3.62 -6.77 4.23
CA VAL A 33 -3.84 -6.97 5.66
C VAL A 33 -4.07 -5.62 6.32
N PRO A 34 -4.89 -5.53 7.37
CA PRO A 34 -5.10 -4.28 8.09
C PRO A 34 -3.76 -3.72 8.58
N TYR A 35 -3.55 -2.43 8.38
CA TYR A 35 -2.34 -1.77 8.84
C TYR A 35 -2.50 -1.43 10.33
N GLU A 36 -1.80 -2.14 11.21
CA GLU A 36 -1.80 -1.93 12.67
C GLU A 36 -0.78 -0.88 13.13
N GLY A 37 -0.30 0.00 12.25
CA GLY A 37 0.65 1.03 12.65
C GLY A 37 -0.05 2.16 13.42
N ASP A 38 0.23 2.25 14.73
CA ASP A 38 -0.25 3.31 15.63
C ASP A 38 0.38 4.69 15.36
N VAL A 39 1.42 4.76 14.50
CA VAL A 39 2.18 5.99 14.27
C VAL A 39 1.75 6.66 12.96
N PRO A 40 1.26 7.91 12.99
CA PRO A 40 0.92 8.65 11.78
C PRO A 40 2.18 8.83 10.94
N LYS A 41 2.12 8.40 9.68
CA LYS A 41 3.23 8.56 8.75
C LYS A 41 3.29 10.02 8.26
N PRO A 42 4.48 10.62 8.10
CA PRO A 42 4.60 12.00 7.59
C PRO A 42 4.08 12.07 6.16
N VAL A 43 3.38 13.13 5.74
CA VAL A 43 2.66 13.21 4.44
C VAL A 43 3.47 12.76 3.21
N SER A 44 4.80 12.95 3.22
CA SER A 44 5.73 12.58 2.14
C SER A 44 6.38 11.20 2.28
N TRP A 45 5.84 10.34 3.14
CA TRP A 45 6.43 9.03 3.44
C TRP A 45 6.33 8.01 2.32
N GLY A 46 5.48 8.22 1.33
CA GLY A 46 5.29 7.29 0.23
C GLY A 46 4.84 8.02 -1.02
N GLN A 47 4.91 7.31 -2.13
CA GLN A 47 4.50 7.81 -3.42
C GLN A 47 3.09 7.33 -3.73
N ASP A 48 2.18 8.27 -4.05
CA ASP A 48 0.88 7.92 -4.59
C ASP A 48 1.07 7.20 -5.93
N VAL A 49 0.65 5.95 -5.98
CA VAL A 49 0.67 5.13 -7.19
C VAL A 49 -0.75 5.00 -7.75
N PRO A 50 -0.94 5.14 -9.06
CA PRO A 50 -2.23 4.90 -9.68
C PRO A 50 -2.64 3.44 -9.49
N LYS A 51 -3.94 3.18 -9.56
CA LYS A 51 -4.49 1.83 -9.38
C LYS A 51 -3.84 0.80 -10.32
N GLU A 52 -3.57 1.17 -11.57
CA GLU A 52 -2.96 0.28 -12.57
C GLU A 52 -1.52 -0.14 -12.20
N GLU A 53 -0.71 0.79 -11.69
CA GLU A 53 0.62 0.48 -11.16
C GLU A 53 0.53 -0.35 -9.88
N ALA A 54 -0.43 -0.05 -9.01
CA ALA A 54 -0.68 -0.84 -7.80
C ALA A 54 -1.10 -2.28 -8.13
N GLU A 55 -1.93 -2.49 -9.16
CA GLU A 55 -2.30 -3.81 -9.67
C GLU A 55 -1.12 -4.54 -10.29
N SER A 56 -0.28 -3.83 -11.05
CA SER A 56 0.99 -4.37 -11.57
C SER A 56 1.93 -4.78 -10.43
N PHE A 57 2.07 -3.96 -9.39
CA PHE A 57 2.85 -4.26 -8.21
C PHE A 57 2.33 -5.52 -7.48
N ILE A 58 1.02 -5.65 -7.32
CA ILE A 58 0.40 -6.85 -6.75
C ILE A 58 0.71 -8.08 -7.60
N GLN A 59 0.65 -7.95 -8.92
CA GLN A 59 0.93 -9.03 -9.86
C GLN A 59 2.42 -9.43 -9.87
N GLU A 60 3.33 -8.45 -9.83
CA GLU A 60 4.79 -8.65 -9.81
C GLU A 60 5.27 -9.16 -8.44
N CYS A 61 4.86 -8.52 -7.34
CA CYS A 61 5.26 -8.84 -5.98
C CYS A 61 4.54 -10.09 -5.43
N GLY A 62 3.34 -10.38 -5.95
CA GLY A 62 2.62 -11.63 -5.72
C GLY A 62 3.20 -12.83 -6.46
N GLY A 63 4.19 -12.62 -7.34
CA GLY A 63 4.89 -13.67 -8.08
C GLY A 63 3.97 -14.38 -9.09
N GLN A 64 4.22 -14.11 -10.36
CA GLN A 64 3.88 -14.99 -11.48
C GLN A 64 4.94 -16.12 -11.59
N PRO A 65 4.65 -17.32 -12.13
CA PRO A 65 3.37 -17.96 -12.47
C PRO A 65 2.88 -18.99 -11.42
#